data_AF-A0A8H7V1H8-F1
#
_entry.id   AF-A0A8H7V1H8-F1
#
_cell.length_a   1.000
_cell.length_b   1.000
_cell.length_c   1.000
_cell.angle_alpha   90.00
_cell.angle_beta   90.00
_cell.angle_gamma   90.00
#
_symmetry.space_group_name_H-M   'P 1'
#
loop_
_entity.id
_entity.type
_entity.pdbx_description
1 polymer ?
#
loop_
_entity_poly.entity_id
_entity_poly.type
_entity_poly.pdbx_seq_one_letter_code
_entity_poly.pdbx_strand_id
1 'polypeptide(L)'
;MNFQEQLNDIQSKSVNFPPSNILLSQKVYSDLVLAKKWKNVEYKPVNGLEICVFLANEPELSTPSIHKLIILPIFQDTEQLSLKRISNIFEVLSTTQVIDTPIEKFTIAIYSTDSTIVYYHISKGLIKATQRNK
;
A
#
# COMPACT_ATOMS: atom_id res chain seq x y z
N MET A 1 -0.61 20.83 -4.99
CA MET A 1 -0.04 20.51 -3.67
C MET A 1 1.38 19.97 -3.91
N ASN A 2 2.38 20.63 -3.34
CA ASN A 2 3.80 20.29 -3.48
C ASN A 2 4.11 18.97 -2.73
N PHE A 3 5.15 18.25 -3.12
CA PHE A 3 5.59 17.01 -2.49
C PHE A 3 5.75 17.14 -0.96
N GLN A 4 6.37 18.22 -0.49
CA GLN A 4 6.53 18.46 0.94
C GLN A 4 5.20 18.67 1.68
N GLU A 5 4.22 19.30 1.02
CA GLU A 5 2.88 19.49 1.60
C GLU A 5 2.17 18.14 1.76
N GLN A 6 2.36 17.21 0.81
CA GLN A 6 1.82 15.85 0.91
C GLN A 6 2.46 15.06 2.06
N LEU A 7 3.78 15.19 2.27
CA LEU A 7 4.43 14.56 3.43
C LEU A 7 3.91 15.11 4.77
N ASN A 8 3.68 16.42 4.85
CA ASN A 8 3.11 17.07 6.02
C ASN A 8 1.64 16.68 6.24
N ASP A 9 0.87 16.50 5.16
CA ASP A 9 -0.53 16.06 5.24
C ASP A 9 -0.62 14.58 5.68
N ILE A 10 0.28 13.70 5.21
CA ILE A 10 0.42 12.32 5.73
C ILE A 10 0.64 12.35 7.25
N GLN A 11 1.57 13.18 7.72
CA GLN A 11 1.85 13.33 9.15
C GLN A 11 0.64 13.86 9.92
N SER A 12 -0.05 14.86 9.38
CA SER A 12 -1.20 15.50 10.04
C SER A 12 -2.39 14.54 10.15
N LYS A 13 -2.69 13.78 9.09
CA LYS A 13 -3.78 12.79 9.08
C LYS A 13 -3.48 11.54 9.91
N SER A 14 -2.22 11.32 10.25
CA SER A 14 -1.72 10.13 10.96
C SER A 14 -1.16 10.46 12.32
N VAL A 15 -1.50 11.61 12.90
CA VAL A 15 -0.92 12.13 14.15
C VAL A 15 -1.05 11.15 15.33
N ASN A 16 -2.04 10.27 15.30
CA ASN A 16 -2.29 9.27 16.35
C ASN A 16 -1.58 7.93 16.10
N PHE A 17 -0.85 7.76 14.99
CA PHE A 17 -0.12 6.53 14.68
C PHE A 17 1.28 6.56 15.31
N PRO A 18 1.91 5.38 15.50
CA PRO A 18 3.31 5.31 15.91
C PRO A 18 4.21 6.16 14.99
N PRO A 19 5.15 6.96 15.52
CA PRO A 19 6.03 7.81 14.71
C PRO A 19 6.80 7.04 13.62
N SER A 20 7.17 5.79 13.92
CA SER A 20 7.79 4.87 12.94
C SER A 20 6.87 4.58 11.75
N ASN A 21 5.56 4.41 11.96
CA ASN A 21 4.59 4.11 10.90
C ASN A 21 4.29 5.34 10.05
N ILE A 22 4.32 6.53 10.65
CA ILE A 22 4.23 7.81 9.92
C ILE A 22 5.45 7.96 9.00
N LEU A 23 6.66 7.74 9.55
CA LEU A 23 7.90 7.78 8.78
C LEU A 23 7.88 6.75 7.64
N LEU A 24 7.46 5.51 7.92
CA LEU A 24 7.34 4.46 6.92
C LEU A 24 6.37 4.86 5.79
N SER A 25 5.23 5.44 6.14
CA SER A 25 4.26 5.95 5.17
C SER A 25 4.89 7.02 4.27
N GLN A 26 5.64 7.96 4.84
CA GLN A 26 6.36 8.98 4.08
C GLN A 26 7.44 8.38 3.16
N LYS A 27 8.17 7.35 3.62
CA LYS A 27 9.19 6.64 2.81
C LYS A 27 8.57 5.94 1.61
N VAL A 28 7.49 5.20 1.82
CA VAL A 28 6.78 4.52 0.72
C VAL A 28 6.18 5.53 -0.25
N TYR A 29 5.57 6.62 0.23
CA TYR A 29 5.06 7.68 -0.64
C TYR A 29 6.18 8.29 -1.50
N SER A 30 7.33 8.54 -0.89
CA SER A 30 8.51 9.08 -1.58
C SER A 30 8.99 8.15 -2.70
N ASP A 31 9.05 6.84 -2.46
CA ASP A 31 9.42 5.87 -3.49
C ASP A 31 8.41 5.86 -4.65
N LEU A 32 7.11 5.79 -4.34
CA LEU A 32 6.06 5.76 -5.35
C LEU A 32 6.09 7.01 -6.25
N VAL A 33 6.26 8.20 -5.68
CA VAL A 33 6.19 9.47 -6.41
C VAL A 33 7.53 9.84 -7.06
N LEU A 34 8.66 9.68 -6.37
CA LEU A 34 9.95 10.17 -6.86
C LEU A 34 10.71 9.10 -7.65
N ALA A 35 10.82 7.88 -7.12
CA ALA A 35 11.58 6.81 -7.75
C ALA A 35 10.77 6.15 -8.88
N LYS A 36 9.54 5.75 -8.58
CA LYS A 36 8.65 5.10 -9.56
C LYS A 36 7.87 6.07 -10.45
N LYS A 37 7.84 7.37 -10.11
CA LYS A 37 7.18 8.43 -10.89
C LYS A 37 5.68 8.19 -11.12
N TRP A 38 4.99 7.60 -10.14
CA TRP A 38 3.55 7.38 -10.21
C TRP A 38 2.80 8.71 -10.12
N LYS A 39 1.88 8.94 -11.06
CA LYS A 39 1.19 10.24 -11.20
C LYS A 39 0.05 10.43 -10.20
N ASN A 40 -0.65 9.36 -9.85
CA ASN A 40 -1.85 9.40 -9.01
C ASN A 40 -1.66 8.45 -7.84
N VAL A 41 -1.08 8.96 -6.75
CA VAL A 41 -0.89 8.25 -5.49
C VAL A 41 -1.76 8.93 -4.43
N GLU A 42 -2.91 8.33 -4.14
CA GLU A 42 -3.74 8.71 -3.01
C GLU A 42 -3.26 7.94 -1.77
N TYR A 43 -3.47 8.49 -0.57
CA TYR A 43 -3.24 7.79 0.69
C TYR A 43 -4.41 8.00 1.63
N LYS A 44 -4.69 6.99 2.45
CA LYS A 44 -5.73 7.02 3.44
C LYS A 44 -5.23 6.40 4.75
N PRO A 45 -5.35 7.07 5.90
CA PRO A 45 -5.02 6.50 7.19
C PRO A 45 -6.00 5.36 7.52
N VAL A 46 -5.47 4.22 7.98
CA VAL A 46 -6.26 3.05 8.37
C VAL A 46 -5.99 2.74 9.83
N ASN A 47 -6.89 3.17 10.71
CA ASN A 47 -6.71 3.08 12.17
C ASN A 47 -6.49 1.63 12.64
N GLY A 48 -7.21 0.65 12.07
CA GLY A 48 -7.04 -0.76 12.44
C GLY A 48 -5.67 -1.36 12.08
N LEU A 49 -4.88 -0.65 11.27
CA LEU A 49 -3.50 -1.01 10.91
C LEU A 49 -2.48 0.03 11.41
N GLU A 50 -2.94 1.13 12.02
CA GLU A 50 -2.13 2.26 12.48
C GLU A 50 -1.11 2.77 11.44
N ILE A 51 -1.53 2.79 10.17
CA ILE A 51 -0.67 3.17 9.05
C ILE A 51 -1.46 3.78 7.89
N CYS A 52 -0.80 4.56 7.02
CA CYS A 52 -1.38 4.96 5.76
C CYS A 52 -1.32 3.83 4.73
N VAL A 53 -2.45 3.58 4.09
CA VAL A 53 -2.55 2.72 2.91
C VAL A 53 -2.61 3.61 1.67
N PHE A 54 -1.92 3.20 0.62
CA PHE A 54 -1.86 3.95 -0.64
C PHE A 54 -2.77 3.33 -1.70
N LEU A 55 -3.43 4.17 -2.47
CA LEU A 55 -4.23 3.79 -3.62
C LEU A 55 -3.60 4.41 -4.86
N ALA A 56 -3.21 3.59 -5.83
CA ALA A 56 -2.58 4.07 -7.04
C ALA A 56 -2.82 3.15 -8.22
N ASN A 57 -2.61 3.65 -9.44
CA ASN A 57 -2.77 2.85 -10.64
C ASN A 57 -1.47 2.13 -10.98
N GLU A 58 -1.57 0.86 -11.38
CA GLU A 58 -0.43 0.08 -11.88
C GLU A 58 0.04 0.67 -13.23
N PRO A 59 1.32 1.07 -13.38
CA PRO A 59 1.77 1.77 -14.59
C PRO A 59 2.01 0.86 -15.81
N GLU A 60 2.21 -0.44 -15.61
CA GLU A 60 2.82 -1.33 -16.62
C GLU A 60 1.82 -2.17 -17.43
N LEU A 61 0.51 -2.05 -17.17
CA LEU A 61 -0.50 -2.67 -18.01
C LEU A 61 -0.86 -1.69 -19.13
N SER A 62 -0.49 -2.02 -20.36
CA SER A 62 -0.82 -1.29 -21.60
C SER A 62 -2.32 -1.19 -21.90
N THR A 63 -3.16 -1.78 -21.05
CA THR A 63 -4.59 -1.55 -20.94
C THR A 63 -4.84 -0.67 -19.72
N PRO A 64 -5.67 0.39 -19.79
CA PRO A 64 -6.04 1.18 -18.62
C PRO A 64 -6.67 0.25 -17.58
N SER A 65 -5.86 -0.25 -16.66
CA SER A 65 -6.30 -1.23 -15.69
C SER A 65 -7.17 -0.48 -14.71
N ILE A 66 -8.46 -0.81 -14.77
CA ILE A 66 -9.56 -0.43 -13.88
C ILE A 66 -9.25 -0.79 -12.40
N HIS A 67 -8.11 -1.44 -12.14
CA HIS A 67 -7.69 -1.94 -10.84
C HIS A 67 -6.76 -0.94 -10.15
N LYS A 68 -7.31 -0.16 -9.22
CA LYS A 68 -6.49 0.56 -8.22
C LYS A 68 -5.73 -0.46 -7.38
N LEU A 69 -4.41 -0.33 -7.30
CA LEU A 69 -3.57 -1.05 -6.36
C LEU A 69 -3.76 -0.47 -4.96
N ILE A 70 -3.99 -1.36 -4.00
CA ILE A 70 -3.96 -1.05 -2.58
C ILE A 70 -2.58 -1.45 -2.08
N ILE A 71 -1.81 -0.50 -1.53
CA ILE A 71 -0.44 -0.71 -1.09
C ILE A 71 -0.35 -0.46 0.41
N LEU A 72 0.06 -1.49 1.13
CA LEU A 72 0.29 -1.49 2.57
C LEU A 72 1.79 -1.46 2.87
N PRO A 73 2.32 -0.39 3.47
CA PRO A 73 3.69 -0.38 3.97
C PRO A 73 3.87 -1.35 5.14
N ILE A 74 5.01 -2.05 5.19
CA ILE A 74 5.47 -2.76 6.38
C ILE A 74 6.98 -2.60 6.55
N PHE A 75 7.46 -2.69 7.78
CA PHE A 75 8.89 -2.86 8.06
C PHE A 75 9.27 -4.33 7.93
N GLN A 76 10.38 -4.60 7.23
CA GLN A 76 10.94 -5.95 7.11
C GLN A 76 11.26 -6.56 8.48
N ASP A 77 11.83 -5.76 9.38
CA ASP A 77 12.46 -6.28 10.60
C ASP A 77 11.49 -6.46 11.77
N THR A 78 10.31 -5.82 11.72
CA THR A 78 9.36 -5.82 12.84
C THR A 78 8.04 -6.50 12.51
N GLU A 79 7.64 -6.59 11.23
CA GLU A 79 6.36 -7.19 10.86
C GLU A 79 6.52 -8.70 10.58
N GLN A 80 5.78 -9.52 11.32
CA GLN A 80 5.67 -10.96 11.04
C GLN A 80 4.38 -11.27 10.28
N LEU A 81 4.51 -11.54 8.98
CA LEU A 81 3.38 -11.90 8.12
C LEU A 81 2.99 -13.38 8.27
N SER A 82 2.15 -13.67 9.26
CA SER A 82 1.45 -14.95 9.34
C SER A 82 0.19 -14.97 8.45
N LEU A 83 -0.31 -16.16 8.09
CA LEU A 83 -1.59 -16.29 7.38
C LEU A 83 -2.74 -15.63 8.15
N LYS A 84 -2.75 -15.75 9.49
CA LYS A 84 -3.72 -15.08 10.35
C LYS A 84 -3.63 -13.56 10.22
N ARG A 85 -2.40 -13.01 10.21
CA ARG A 85 -2.18 -11.57 10.03
C ARG A 85 -2.66 -11.09 8.66
N ILE A 86 -2.36 -11.85 7.59
CA ILE A 86 -2.82 -11.54 6.23
C ILE A 86 -4.35 -11.55 6.14
N SER A 87 -5.03 -12.54 6.74
CA SER A 87 -6.49 -12.57 6.80
C SER A 87 -7.05 -11.34 7.52
N ASN A 88 -6.48 -10.99 8.67
CA ASN A 88 -6.89 -9.80 9.43
C ASN A 88 -6.69 -8.52 8.61
N ILE A 89 -5.61 -8.40 7.84
CA ILE A 89 -5.37 -7.24 6.96
C ILE A 89 -6.50 -7.15 5.92
N PHE A 90 -6.86 -8.25 5.26
CA PHE A 90 -7.99 -8.25 4.33
C PHE A 90 -9.30 -7.83 4.98
N GLU A 91 -9.59 -8.31 6.20
CA GLU A 91 -10.79 -7.94 6.95
C GLU A 91 -10.81 -6.45 7.31
N VAL A 92 -9.71 -5.92 7.84
CA VAL A 92 -9.60 -4.49 8.19
C VAL A 92 -9.75 -3.62 6.95
N LEU A 93 -9.03 -3.94 5.87
CA LEU A 93 -9.12 -3.15 4.65
C LEU A 93 -10.53 -3.21 4.02
N SER A 94 -11.22 -4.35 4.11
CA SER A 94 -12.58 -4.50 3.55
C SER A 94 -13.65 -3.79 4.38
N THR A 95 -13.43 -3.61 5.69
CA THR A 95 -14.36 -2.90 6.58
C THR A 95 -14.10 -1.39 6.62
N THR A 96 -12.94 -0.95 6.16
CA THR A 96 -12.63 0.47 6.10
C THR A 96 -13.39 1.10 4.92
N GLN A 97 -14.14 2.19 5.14
CA GLN A 97 -14.82 3.00 4.10
C GLN A 97 -13.85 3.61 3.04
N VAL A 98 -12.58 3.24 3.11
CA VAL A 98 -11.50 3.65 2.24
C VAL A 98 -11.65 3.02 0.85
N ILE A 99 -12.28 1.85 0.73
CA ILE A 99 -12.36 1.08 -0.52
C ILE A 99 -13.80 0.63 -0.76
N ASP A 100 -14.42 1.12 -1.84
CA ASP A 100 -15.83 0.89 -2.18
C ASP A 100 -16.11 -0.53 -2.72
N THR A 101 -15.09 -1.37 -2.83
CA THR A 101 -15.18 -2.71 -3.44
C THR A 101 -14.52 -3.77 -2.57
N PRO A 102 -15.03 -5.03 -2.61
CA PRO A 102 -14.39 -6.14 -1.93
C PRO A 102 -12.93 -6.28 -2.37
N ILE A 103 -12.02 -6.38 -1.39
CA ILE A 103 -10.59 -6.47 -1.68
C ILE A 103 -10.22 -7.92 -1.93
N GLU A 104 -9.87 -8.20 -3.17
CA GLU A 104 -9.37 -9.50 -3.60
C GLU A 104 -7.84 -9.55 -3.63
N LYS A 105 -7.18 -8.39 -3.76
CA LYS A 105 -5.73 -8.26 -3.85
C LYS A 105 -5.26 -6.99 -3.13
N PHE A 106 -4.14 -7.08 -2.43
CA PHE A 106 -3.37 -5.92 -2.01
C PHE A 106 -1.89 -6.16 -2.28
N THR A 107 -1.09 -5.11 -2.15
CA THR A 107 0.36 -5.13 -2.34
C THR A 107 1.00 -4.73 -1.03
N ILE A 108 2.02 -5.45 -0.61
CA ILE A 108 2.86 -5.05 0.50
C ILE A 108 4.08 -4.32 -0.05
N ALA A 109 4.36 -3.14 0.50
CA ALA A 109 5.62 -2.43 0.30
C ALA A 109 6.52 -2.71 1.52
N ILE A 110 7.44 -3.65 1.38
CA ILE A 110 8.37 -4.07 2.43
C ILE A 110 9.55 -3.13 2.44
N TYR A 111 9.67 -2.31 3.47
CA TYR A 111 10.78 -1.38 3.68
C TYR A 111 11.87 -2.02 4.54
N SER A 112 13.09 -2.03 4.02
CA SER A 112 14.29 -2.49 4.72
C SER A 112 15.08 -1.32 5.30
N THR A 113 15.93 -1.60 6.29
CA THR A 113 16.74 -0.59 6.98
C THR A 113 17.79 0.07 6.08
N ASP A 114 18.18 -0.59 4.99
CA ASP A 114 19.04 -0.02 3.94
C ASP A 114 18.29 0.91 2.96
N SER A 115 17.03 1.24 3.25
CA SER A 115 16.12 2.03 2.42
C SER A 115 15.65 1.34 1.13
N THR A 116 15.89 0.03 0.98
CA THR A 116 15.30 -0.76 -0.11
C THR A 116 13.80 -0.95 0.14
N ILE A 117 12.99 -0.84 -0.92
CA ILE A 117 11.56 -1.17 -0.89
C ILE A 117 11.23 -2.24 -1.92
N VAL A 118 10.67 -3.36 -1.45
CA VAL A 118 10.21 -4.45 -2.32
C VAL A 118 8.69 -4.53 -2.29
N TYR A 119 8.09 -4.72 -3.46
CA TYR A 119 6.64 -4.76 -3.63
C TYR A 119 6.19 -6.19 -3.92
N TYR A 120 5.31 -6.75 -3.09
CA TYR A 120 4.75 -8.09 -3.25
C TYR A 120 3.22 -8.05 -3.33
N HIS A 121 2.66 -8.69 -4.34
CA HIS A 121 1.22 -8.83 -4.47
C HIS A 121 0.71 -10.04 -3.68
N ILE A 122 -0.35 -9.81 -2.90
CA ILE A 122 -1.06 -10.84 -2.14
C ILE A 122 -2.52 -10.84 -2.60
N SER A 123 -3.01 -12.00 -3.00
CA SER A 123 -4.39 -12.20 -3.44
C SER A 123 -5.11 -13.25 -2.62
N LYS A 124 -6.44 -13.12 -2.49
CA LYS A 124 -7.29 -14.16 -1.91
C LYS A 124 -7.41 -15.33 -2.88
N GLY A 125 -7.11 -16.54 -2.40
CA GLY A 125 -7.29 -17.78 -3.15
C GLY A 125 -6.25 -18.02 -4.25
N LEU A 126 -6.51 -19.03 -5.07
CA LEU A 126 -5.68 -19.38 -6.21
C LEU A 126 -6.06 -18.50 -7.40
N ILE A 127 -5.14 -17.64 -7.84
CA ILE A 127 -5.30 -16.91 -9.09
C ILE A 127 -5.19 -17.93 -10.23
N LYS A 128 -6.22 -18.03 -11.09
CA LYS A 128 -6.10 -18.84 -12.31
C LYS A 128 -4.95 -18.27 -13.14
N ALA A 129 -4.00 -19.11 -13.52
CA ALA A 129 -2.92 -18.70 -14.41
C ALA A 129 -3.55 -18.12 -15.69
N THR A 130 -3.35 -16.83 -15.92
CA THR A 130 -3.76 -16.18 -17.16
C THR A 130 -3.02 -16.90 -18.29
N GLN A 131 -3.75 -17.63 -19.14
CA GLN A 131 -3.14 -18.20 -20.33
C GLN A 131 -2.55 -17.04 -21.14
N ARG A 132 -1.22 -17.01 -21.28
CA ARG A 132 -0.56 -16.16 -22.27
C ARG A 132 -1.07 -16.64 -23.63
N ASN A 133 -2.01 -15.92 -24.21
CA ASN A 133 -2.38 -16.12 -25.60
C ASN A 133 -1.10 -16.03 -26.43
N LYS A 134 -0.73 -17.14 -27.06
CA LYS A 134 0.34 -17.24 -28.05
C LYS A 134 -0.09 -16.53 -29.34
#